data_AF-A0A2V4HHU8-F1
#
_entry.id   AF-A0A2V4HHU8-F1
#
_cell.length_a   1.000
_cell.length_b   1.000
_cell.length_c   1.000
_cell.angle_alpha   90.00
_cell.angle_beta   90.00
_cell.angle_gamma   90.00
#
_symmetry.space_group_name_H-M   'P 1'
#
loop_
_entity.id
_entity.type
_entity.pdbx_description
1 polymer ?
#
loop_
_entity_poly.entity_id
_entity_poly.type
_entity_poly.pdbx_seq_one_letter_code
_entity_poly.pdbx_strand_id
1 'polypeptide(L)'
;MNDTNDSKIFQKVFLLAGLLLAGCAAQAPPQDRYVRVEVPVQVPCWAPEVAVPPWVAADLRKSDSLEVKVRVLLAERRQRIGYEKQLEAALNACR
;
A
#
# COMPACT_ATOMS: atom_id res chain seq x y z
N MET A 1 79.30 -13.76 1.14
CA MET A 1 78.69 -12.58 0.50
C MET A 1 77.18 -12.75 0.62
N ASN A 2 76.49 -11.80 1.26
CA ASN A 2 75.04 -11.52 1.20
C ASN A 2 74.00 -11.93 2.28
N ASP A 3 74.35 -12.58 3.41
CA ASP A 3 73.33 -12.97 4.42
C ASP A 3 72.56 -11.80 5.08
N THR A 4 73.20 -10.63 5.21
CA THR A 4 72.56 -9.44 5.80
C THR A 4 71.52 -8.79 4.87
N ASN A 5 71.63 -9.01 3.55
CA ASN A 5 70.69 -8.45 2.57
C ASN A 5 69.41 -9.29 2.49
N ASP A 6 69.51 -10.62 2.59
CA ASP A 6 68.36 -11.52 2.54
C ASP A 6 67.45 -11.34 3.77
N SER A 7 68.03 -11.14 4.96
CA SER A 7 67.27 -10.82 6.17
C SER A 7 66.52 -9.48 6.06
N LYS A 8 67.15 -8.44 5.50
CA LYS A 8 66.50 -7.14 5.26
C LYS A 8 65.39 -7.23 4.21
N ILE A 9 65.54 -8.08 3.20
CA ILE A 9 64.53 -8.34 2.17
C ILE A 9 63.32 -9.05 2.79
N PHE A 10 63.53 -10.09 3.58
CA PHE A 10 62.45 -10.79 4.29
C PHE A 10 61.69 -9.86 5.24
N GLN A 11 62.40 -9.03 6.00
CA GLN A 11 61.80 -8.06 6.90
C GLN A 11 60.94 -7.04 6.15
N LYS A 12 61.41 -6.54 5.00
CA LYS A 12 60.63 -5.62 4.15
C LYS A 12 59.39 -6.28 3.56
N VAL A 13 59.51 -7.52 3.08
CA VAL A 13 58.37 -8.29 2.53
C VAL A 13 57.32 -8.54 3.61
N PHE A 14 57.75 -8.89 4.82
CA PHE A 14 56.84 -9.12 5.94
C PHE A 14 56.11 -7.83 6.36
N LEU A 15 56.81 -6.70 6.40
CA LEU A 15 56.21 -5.39 6.66
C LEU A 15 55.22 -4.99 5.57
N LEU A 16 55.55 -5.23 4.29
CA LEU A 16 54.67 -4.95 3.15
C LEU A 16 53.39 -5.81 3.19
N ALA A 17 53.54 -7.11 3.48
CA ALA A 17 52.41 -8.02 3.63
C ALA A 17 51.50 -7.61 4.79
N GLY A 18 52.07 -7.19 5.92
CA GLY A 18 51.31 -6.68 7.07
C GLY A 18 50.51 -5.42 6.73
N LEU A 19 51.10 -4.48 5.98
CA LEU A 19 50.39 -3.26 5.55
C LEU A 19 49.21 -3.55 4.62
N LEU A 20 49.36 -4.49 3.69
CA LEU A 20 48.31 -4.87 2.75
C LEU A 20 47.12 -5.52 3.47
N LEU A 21 47.38 -6.35 4.48
CA LEU A 21 46.34 -6.99 5.29
C LEU A 21 45.57 -5.99 6.16
N ALA A 22 46.24 -4.96 6.70
CA ALA A 22 45.61 -3.91 7.50
C ALA A 22 44.59 -3.07 6.69
N GLY A 23 44.80 -2.92 5.38
CA GLY A 23 43.86 -2.21 4.50
C GLY A 23 42.49 -2.87 4.37
N CYS A 24 42.41 -4.21 4.42
CA CYS A 24 41.13 -4.92 4.37
C CYS A 24 40.33 -4.83 5.68
N ALA A 25 41.00 -4.69 6.83
CA ALA A 25 40.36 -4.54 8.13
C ALA A 25 39.92 -3.10 8.43
N ALA A 26 40.44 -2.12 7.68
CA ALA A 26 40.17 -0.69 7.86
C ALA A 26 38.91 -0.20 7.11
N GLN A 27 38.09 -1.10 6.56
CA GLN A 27 36.86 -0.72 5.86
C GLN A 27 35.91 0.00 6.83
N ALA A 28 35.71 1.30 6.62
CA ALA A 28 34.78 2.08 7.41
C ALA A 28 33.35 1.51 7.28
N PRO A 29 32.56 1.52 8.38
CA PRO A 29 31.18 1.06 8.32
C PRO A 29 30.41 1.88 7.26
N PRO A 30 29.54 1.22 6.46
CA PRO A 30 28.74 1.92 5.47
C PRO A 30 27.90 3.00 6.16
N GLN A 31 27.75 4.17 5.51
CA GLN A 31 26.90 5.23 6.06
C GLN A 31 25.43 4.84 5.93
N ASP A 32 24.75 4.72 7.07
CA ASP A 32 23.33 4.43 7.13
C ASP A 32 22.52 5.62 6.61
N ARG A 33 21.94 5.47 5.42
CA ARG A 33 21.03 6.48 4.86
C ARG A 33 19.61 6.20 5.35
N TYR A 34 19.17 6.97 6.33
CA TYR A 34 17.77 6.94 6.77
C TYR A 34 16.85 7.47 5.66
N VAL A 35 15.95 6.63 5.19
CA VAL A 35 14.89 6.99 4.22
C VAL A 35 13.58 7.12 4.99
N ARG A 36 12.90 8.26 4.81
CA ARG A 36 11.51 8.41 5.27
C ARG A 36 10.61 7.62 4.32
N VAL A 37 9.84 6.68 4.88
CA VAL A 37 8.84 5.91 4.14
C VAL A 37 7.46 6.40 4.58
N GLU A 38 6.63 6.78 3.62
CA GLU A 38 5.23 7.07 3.88
C GLU A 38 4.50 5.73 4.08
N VAL A 39 4.06 5.50 5.31
CA VAL A 39 3.24 4.32 5.64
C VAL A 39 1.77 4.71 5.49
N PRO A 40 0.99 4.05 4.63
CA PRO A 40 -0.43 4.32 4.53
C PRO A 40 -1.10 3.95 5.85
N VAL A 41 -1.73 4.92 6.49
CA VAL A 41 -2.51 4.76 7.72
C VAL A 41 -4.00 4.79 7.40
N GLN A 42 -4.76 3.92 8.06
CA GLN A 42 -6.21 3.90 7.89
C GLN A 42 -6.81 5.15 8.54
N VAL A 43 -7.48 5.98 7.74
CA VAL A 43 -8.20 7.17 8.22
C VAL A 43 -9.69 6.85 8.38
N PRO A 44 -10.36 7.41 9.39
CA PRO A 44 -11.81 7.25 9.54
C PRO A 44 -12.54 7.99 8.41
N CYS A 45 -13.54 7.34 7.81
CA CYS A 45 -14.44 8.00 6.87
C CYS A 45 -15.56 8.74 7.61
N TRP A 46 -15.83 9.99 7.20
CA TRP A 46 -16.87 10.85 7.76
C TRP A 46 -18.12 10.95 6.88
N ALA A 47 -18.36 9.96 6.02
CA ALA A 47 -19.55 9.93 5.19
C ALA A 47 -20.81 9.68 6.04
N PRO A 48 -21.91 10.43 5.82
CA PRO A 48 -23.17 10.17 6.49
C PRO A 48 -23.77 8.83 6.03
N GLU A 49 -24.56 8.20 6.90
CA GLU A 49 -25.30 7.00 6.56
C GLU A 49 -26.38 7.31 5.50
N VAL A 50 -26.39 6.52 4.42
CA VAL A 50 -27.40 6.66 3.36
C VAL A 50 -28.63 5.83 3.76
N ALA A 51 -29.75 6.52 4.02
CA ALA A 51 -30.98 5.86 4.45
C ALA A 51 -31.57 4.96 3.34
N VAL A 52 -32.00 3.76 3.73
CA VAL A 52 -32.70 2.84 2.82
C VAL A 52 -34.05 3.46 2.44
N PRO A 53 -34.34 3.65 1.14
CA PRO A 53 -35.60 4.24 0.73
C PRO A 53 -36.76 3.23 0.91
N PRO A 54 -38.00 3.70 1.07
CA PRO A 54 -39.17 2.84 1.02
C PRO A 54 -39.32 2.29 -0.42
N TRP A 55 -39.02 1.00 -0.59
CA TRP A 55 -39.04 0.35 -1.90
C TRP A 55 -40.45 0.30 -2.48
N VAL A 56 -40.62 0.81 -3.70
CA VAL A 56 -41.96 0.91 -4.32
C VAL A 56 -42.63 -0.46 -4.48
N ALA A 57 -41.87 -1.53 -4.71
CA ALA A 57 -42.42 -2.87 -4.88
C ALA A 57 -42.71 -3.61 -3.57
N ALA A 58 -42.42 -3.02 -2.40
CA ALA A 58 -42.69 -3.65 -1.10
C ALA A 58 -44.18 -3.99 -0.90
N ASP A 59 -45.07 -3.17 -1.45
CA ASP A 59 -46.53 -3.33 -1.32
C ASP A 59 -47.18 -4.17 -2.43
N LEU A 60 -46.38 -4.73 -3.34
CA LEU A 60 -46.89 -5.44 -4.51
C LEU A 60 -47.47 -6.81 -4.14
N ARG A 61 -48.72 -7.06 -4.53
CA ARG A 61 -49.44 -8.31 -4.23
C ARG A 61 -49.44 -9.26 -5.43
N LYS A 62 -49.55 -10.56 -5.15
CA LYS A 62 -49.67 -11.59 -6.20
C LYS A 62 -50.92 -11.40 -7.05
N SER A 63 -52.01 -10.92 -6.46
CA SER A 63 -53.30 -10.65 -7.11
C SER A 63 -53.28 -9.41 -8.01
N ASP A 64 -52.25 -8.56 -7.94
CA ASP A 64 -52.21 -7.33 -8.73
C ASP A 64 -52.10 -7.64 -10.22
N SER A 65 -52.69 -6.77 -11.04
CA SER A 65 -52.64 -6.89 -12.49
C SER A 65 -51.19 -6.78 -13.00
N LEU A 66 -50.94 -7.32 -14.19
CA LEU A 66 -49.60 -7.29 -14.79
C LEU A 66 -49.14 -5.84 -15.04
N GLU A 67 -50.06 -4.97 -15.45
CA GLU A 67 -49.79 -3.56 -15.73
C GLU A 67 -49.33 -2.82 -14.48
N VAL A 68 -49.97 -3.09 -13.32
CA VAL A 68 -49.56 -2.53 -12.02
C VAL A 68 -48.17 -3.01 -11.64
N LYS A 69 -47.91 -4.32 -11.77
CA LYS A 69 -46.59 -4.92 -11.48
C LYS A 69 -45.48 -4.29 -12.31
N VAL A 70 -45.66 -4.19 -13.63
CA VAL A 70 -44.66 -3.60 -14.53
C VAL A 70 -44.40 -2.13 -14.17
N ARG A 71 -45.45 -1.34 -13.90
CA ARG A 71 -45.31 0.08 -13.54
C ARG A 71 -44.53 0.25 -12.23
N VAL A 72 -44.87 -0.52 -11.21
CA VAL A 72 -44.21 -0.50 -9.89
C VAL A 72 -42.73 -0.89 -10.02
N LEU A 73 -42.43 -1.98 -10.74
CA LEU A 73 -41.05 -2.43 -10.93
C LEU A 73 -40.20 -1.45 -11.76
N LEU A 74 -40.78 -0.78 -12.76
CA LEU A 74 -40.09 0.27 -13.50
C LEU A 74 -39.84 1.54 -12.67
N ALA A 75 -40.72 1.85 -11.72
CA ALA A 75 -40.52 2.94 -10.77
C ALA A 75 -39.40 2.58 -9.78
N GLU A 76 -39.46 1.38 -9.18
CA GLU A 76 -38.41 0.92 -8.26
C GLU A 76 -37.05 0.81 -8.94
N ARG A 77 -36.98 0.37 -10.20
CA ARG A 77 -35.72 0.34 -10.96
C ARG A 77 -35.04 1.71 -10.98
N ARG A 78 -35.81 2.79 -11.20
CA ARG A 78 -35.27 4.16 -11.17
C ARG A 78 -34.86 4.58 -9.75
N GLN A 79 -35.63 4.16 -8.75
CA GLN A 79 -35.29 4.38 -7.34
C GLN A 79 -33.95 3.74 -6.98
N ARG A 80 -33.71 2.49 -7.39
CA ARG A 80 -32.44 1.77 -7.16
C ARG A 80 -31.25 2.48 -7.81
N ILE A 81 -31.39 2.92 -9.06
CA ILE A 81 -30.36 3.71 -9.76
C ILE A 81 -30.01 4.99 -8.96
N GLY A 82 -31.00 5.67 -8.40
CA GLY A 82 -30.77 6.84 -7.55
C GLY A 82 -30.04 6.51 -6.25
N TYR A 83 -30.47 5.44 -5.58
CA TYR A 83 -29.87 4.98 -4.33
C TYR A 83 -28.42 4.50 -4.52
N GLU A 84 -28.13 3.77 -5.60
CA GLU A 84 -26.77 3.36 -5.98
C GLU A 84 -25.85 4.57 -6.15
N LYS A 85 -26.32 5.63 -6.81
CA LYS A 85 -25.54 6.89 -6.94
C LYS A 85 -25.28 7.57 -5.60
N GLN A 86 -26.23 7.53 -4.66
CA GLN A 86 -26.03 8.07 -3.31
C GLN A 86 -24.98 7.26 -2.55
N LEU A 87 -25.01 5.93 -2.66
CA LEU A 87 -23.99 5.05 -2.07
C LEU A 87 -22.61 5.29 -2.68
N GLU A 88 -22.51 5.40 -4.01
CA GLU A 88 -21.25 5.74 -4.69
C GLU A 88 -20.71 7.09 -4.22
N ALA A 89 -21.57 8.10 -4.06
CA ALA A 89 -21.16 9.41 -3.55
C ALA A 89 -20.63 9.31 -2.11
N ALA A 90 -21.28 8.55 -1.23
CA ALA A 90 -20.82 8.31 0.13
C ALA A 90 -19.46 7.59 0.16
N LEU A 91 -19.26 6.58 -0.68
CA LEU A 91 -17.99 5.87 -0.80
C LEU A 91 -16.87 6.76 -1.36
N ASN A 92 -17.18 7.62 -2.34
CA ASN A 92 -16.20 8.55 -2.90
C ASN A 92 -15.77 9.62 -1.90
N ALA A 93 -16.63 9.99 -0.94
CA ALA A 93 -16.25 10.89 0.14
C ALA A 93 -15.27 10.25 1.15
N CYS A 94 -15.09 8.92 1.10
CA CYS A 94 -14.17 8.17 1.98
C CYS A 94 -12.78 7.91 1.37
N ARG A 95 -12.56 8.28 0.10
CA ARG A 95 -11.27 8.13 -0.57
C ARG A 95 -10.33 9.29 -0.24
#